data_AF-A0AAV5MQZ0-F1
#
_entry.id   AF-A0AAV5MQZ0-F1
#
_cell.length_a   1.000
_cell.length_b   1.000
_cell.length_c   1.000
_cell.angle_alpha   90.00
_cell.angle_beta   90.00
_cell.angle_gamma   90.00
#
_symmetry.space_group_name_H-M   'P 1'
#
loop_
_entity.id
_entity.type
_entity.pdbx_description
1 polymer ?
#
loop_
_entity_poly.entity_id
_entity_poly.type
_entity_poly.pdbx_seq_one_letter_code
_entity_poly.pdbx_strand_id
1 'polypeptide(L)'
;MAEHPGISLTVIRFLPSPQISGEIVREEIKSSTRSINEQILAEHKEKIPSNGSINYEERVVRDAAETMEIAKEFSQCNLFLVGRTPEGEVAAKLNVKNDCPELGPVGSMLTYPEFSTSASVLVVQQYNNNSPHASLPPLISIKVAEVPEGDQESV
;
A
#
# COMPACT_ATOMS: atom_id res chain seq x y z
N MET A 1 14.08 6.69 -11.56
CA MET A 1 13.85 7.54 -10.37
C MET A 1 14.74 7.12 -9.22
N ALA A 2 14.73 5.85 -8.78
CA ALA A 2 15.62 5.37 -7.71
C ALA A 2 17.13 5.45 -8.03
N GLU A 3 17.52 5.51 -9.31
CA GLU A 3 18.92 5.60 -9.75
C GLU A 3 19.48 7.04 -9.79
N HIS A 4 18.67 8.04 -9.47
CA HIS A 4 19.17 9.41 -9.40
C HIS A 4 19.96 9.60 -8.11
N PRO A 5 21.21 10.12 -8.15
CA PRO A 5 22.07 10.22 -6.96
C PRO A 5 21.51 11.12 -5.84
N GLY A 6 20.53 11.96 -6.16
CA GLY A 6 19.81 12.79 -5.18
C GLY A 6 18.59 12.13 -4.54
N ILE A 7 18.30 10.85 -4.82
CA ILE A 7 17.15 10.12 -4.27
C ILE A 7 17.66 8.94 -3.44
N SER A 8 17.17 8.85 -2.21
CA SER A 8 17.37 7.68 -1.34
C SER A 8 16.01 7.06 -1.02
N LEU A 9 15.90 5.74 -1.14
CA LEU A 9 14.72 4.96 -0.83
C LEU A 9 15.01 4.05 0.36
N THR A 10 14.22 4.16 1.42
CA THR A 10 14.26 3.19 2.52
C THR A 10 12.97 2.37 2.53
N VAL A 11 13.11 1.05 2.46
CA VAL A 11 12.02 0.09 2.54
C VAL A 11 12.04 -0.53 3.94
N ILE A 12 10.96 -0.35 4.68
CA ILE A 12 10.80 -0.91 6.03
C ILE A 12 9.74 -2.00 5.97
N ARG A 13 10.14 -3.23 6.31
CA ARG A 13 9.21 -4.36 6.46
C ARG A 13 8.91 -4.58 7.93
N PHE A 14 7.64 -4.37 8.30
CA PHE A 14 7.16 -4.69 9.64
C PHE A 14 6.87 -6.19 9.77
N LEU A 15 7.48 -6.82 10.77
CA LEU A 15 7.26 -8.21 11.11
C LEU A 15 6.39 -8.28 12.38
N PRO A 16 5.30 -9.06 12.37
CA PRO A 16 4.51 -9.23 13.58
C PRO A 16 5.33 -9.97 14.64
N SER A 17 5.34 -9.45 15.86
CA SER A 17 5.89 -10.19 16.99
C SER A 17 5.02 -11.42 17.29
N PRO A 18 5.54 -12.40 18.05
CA PRO A 18 4.74 -13.54 18.51
C PRO A 18 3.49 -13.13 19.31
N GLN A 19 3.46 -11.92 19.89
CA GLN A 19 2.27 -11.40 20.58
C GLN A 19 1.18 -10.95 19.61
N ILE A 20 1.54 -10.41 18.43
CA ILE A 20 0.60 -10.09 17.35
C ILE A 20 0.13 -11.37 16.64
N SER A 21 1.03 -12.34 16.49
CA SER A 21 0.82 -13.58 15.74
C SER A 21 -0.08 -14.61 16.44
N GLY A 22 -0.56 -14.35 17.66
CA GLY A 22 -1.24 -15.33 18.51
C GLY A 22 -2.75 -15.48 18.25
N GLU A 23 -3.13 -16.36 17.32
CA GLU A 23 -4.20 -17.36 17.49
C GLU A 23 -4.02 -18.48 16.45
N ILE A 24 -3.95 -19.71 16.95
CA ILE A 24 -3.55 -20.94 16.26
C ILE A 24 -4.70 -21.43 15.35
N VAL A 25 -5.05 -20.72 14.27
CA VAL A 25 -5.97 -21.27 13.24
C VAL A 25 -5.62 -20.72 11.85
N ARG A 26 -5.32 -21.65 10.92
CA ARG A 26 -4.95 -21.51 9.48
C ARG A 26 -3.46 -21.34 9.17
N GLU A 27 -2.66 -22.36 9.48
CA GLU A 27 -1.24 -22.42 9.12
C GLU A 27 -1.00 -22.76 7.63
N GLU A 28 -1.87 -23.52 6.97
CA GLU A 28 -1.53 -24.10 5.65
C GLU A 28 -1.55 -23.09 4.48
N ILE A 29 -2.48 -22.11 4.46
CA ILE A 29 -2.59 -21.12 3.37
C ILE A 29 -1.74 -19.87 3.62
N LYS A 30 -1.54 -19.52 4.91
CA LYS A 30 -0.70 -18.38 5.33
C LYS A 30 0.78 -18.67 5.14
N SER A 31 1.19 -19.95 5.27
CA SER A 31 2.57 -20.38 5.04
C SER A 31 2.98 -20.16 3.59
N SER A 32 2.15 -20.57 2.62
CA SER A 32 2.46 -20.44 1.19
C SER A 32 2.53 -18.99 0.70
N THR A 33 1.67 -18.10 1.21
CA THR A 33 1.69 -16.67 0.85
C THR A 33 2.86 -15.94 1.51
N ARG A 34 3.20 -16.25 2.77
CA ARG A 34 4.44 -15.77 3.41
C ARG A 34 5.67 -16.24 2.63
N SER A 35 5.75 -17.52 2.24
CA SER A 35 6.91 -18.05 1.53
C SER A 35 7.08 -17.46 0.13
N ILE A 36 5.99 -17.19 -0.60
CA ILE A 36 6.05 -16.51 -1.91
C ILE A 36 6.51 -15.07 -1.74
N ASN A 37 5.97 -14.35 -0.76
CA ASN A 37 6.40 -12.97 -0.49
C ASN A 37 7.87 -12.92 -0.07
N GLU A 38 8.33 -13.86 0.74
CA GLU A 38 9.74 -13.96 1.13
C GLU A 38 10.66 -14.26 -0.05
N GLN A 39 10.26 -15.15 -0.95
CA GLN A 39 11.04 -15.43 -2.17
C GLN A 39 11.13 -14.19 -3.08
N ILE A 40 10.01 -13.50 -3.32
CA ILE A 40 10.00 -12.27 -4.12
C ILE A 40 10.86 -11.19 -3.46
N LEU A 41 10.76 -11.02 -2.14
CA LEU A 41 11.57 -10.06 -1.39
C LEU A 41 13.07 -10.41 -1.47
N ALA A 42 13.43 -11.68 -1.36
CA ALA A 42 14.82 -12.14 -1.47
C ALA A 42 15.39 -11.85 -2.86
N GLU A 43 14.65 -12.17 -3.93
CA GLU A 43 15.03 -11.88 -5.31
C GLU A 43 15.18 -10.38 -5.57
N HIS A 44 14.36 -9.54 -4.93
CA HIS A 44 14.45 -8.09 -5.04
C HIS A 44 15.61 -7.51 -4.22
N LYS A 45 15.94 -8.12 -3.08
CA LYS A 45 17.05 -7.70 -2.23
C LYS A 45 18.40 -7.89 -2.92
N GLU A 46 18.57 -8.95 -3.71
CA GLU A 46 19.77 -9.15 -4.55
C GLU A 46 19.91 -8.11 -5.67
N LYS A 47 18.80 -7.52 -6.11
CA LYS A 47 18.78 -6.48 -7.15
C LYS A 47 18.97 -5.08 -6.60
N ILE A 48 19.11 -4.92 -5.27
CA ILE A 48 19.41 -3.63 -4.67
C ILE A 48 20.83 -3.21 -5.10
N PRO A 49 20.98 -2.04 -5.76
CA PRO A 49 22.27 -1.58 -6.20
C PRO A 49 23.18 -1.32 -4.99
N SER A 50 24.44 -1.74 -5.07
CA SER A 50 25.44 -1.57 -4.01
C SER A 50 25.83 -0.10 -3.75
N ASN A 51 25.29 0.84 -4.52
CA ASN A 51 25.57 2.27 -4.44
C ASN A 51 24.86 2.98 -3.25
N GLY A 52 24.13 2.25 -2.40
CA GLY A 52 23.52 2.78 -1.19
C GLY A 52 22.28 3.67 -1.40
N SER A 53 21.78 3.75 -2.63
CA SER A 53 20.56 4.52 -2.95
C SER A 53 19.28 3.88 -2.40
N ILE A 54 19.31 2.57 -2.12
CA ILE A 54 18.17 1.82 -1.60
C ILE A 54 18.59 1.06 -0.33
N ASN A 55 17.90 1.32 0.77
CA ASN A 55 18.07 0.64 2.06
C ASN A 55 16.86 -0.26 2.34
N TYR A 56 17.10 -1.43 2.91
CA TYR A 56 16.05 -2.37 3.31
C TYR A 56 16.24 -2.76 4.78
N GLU A 57 15.22 -2.52 5.61
CA GLU A 57 15.20 -2.82 7.03
C GLU A 57 14.00 -3.68 7.40
N GLU A 58 14.20 -4.66 8.26
CA GLU A 58 13.11 -5.42 8.89
C GLU A 58 13.00 -5.04 10.36
N ARG A 59 11.80 -4.73 10.82
CA ARG A 59 11.54 -4.33 12.20
C ARG A 59 10.41 -5.18 12.77
N VAL A 60 10.67 -5.88 13.87
CA VAL A 60 9.63 -6.62 14.58
C VAL A 60 8.83 -5.64 15.43
N VAL A 61 7.50 -5.69 15.31
CA VAL A 61 6.56 -4.81 16.03
C VAL A 61 5.56 -5.61 16.82
N ARG A 62 5.16 -5.08 17.97
CA ARG A 62 4.23 -5.71 18.92
C ARG A 62 2.86 -5.06 18.92
N ASP A 63 2.78 -3.80 18.52
CA ASP A 63 1.54 -3.05 18.41
C ASP A 63 1.65 -1.85 17.44
N ALA A 64 0.57 -1.09 17.37
CA ALA A 64 0.49 0.12 16.56
C ALA A 64 1.40 1.25 17.07
N ALA A 65 1.68 1.32 18.36
CA ALA A 65 2.52 2.37 18.94
C ALA A 65 3.99 2.16 18.56
N GLU A 66 4.51 0.94 18.66
CA GLU A 66 5.86 0.60 18.19
C GLU A 66 6.00 0.85 16.67
N THR A 67 4.97 0.51 15.89
CA THR A 67 4.96 0.78 14.45
C THR A 67 5.02 2.29 14.16
N MET A 68 4.28 3.10 14.92
CA MET A 68 4.32 4.55 14.82
C MET A 68 5.68 5.12 15.22
N GLU A 69 6.29 4.59 16.28
CA GLU A 69 7.63 5.01 16.73
C GLU A 69 8.68 4.77 15.64
N ILE A 70 8.69 3.59 15.03
CA ILE A 70 9.58 3.30 13.90
C ILE A 70 9.31 4.24 12.74
N ALA A 71 8.04 4.49 12.38
CA ALA A 71 7.71 5.42 11.30
C ALA A 71 8.23 6.85 11.59
N LYS A 72 8.24 7.28 12.86
CA LYS A 72 8.75 8.61 13.26
C LYS A 72 10.26 8.75 13.05
N GLU A 73 11.03 7.67 13.11
CA GLU A 73 12.47 7.66 12.77
C GLU A 73 12.71 8.20 11.35
N PHE A 74 11.73 8.06 10.45
CA PHE A 74 11.80 8.46 9.04
C PHE A 74 10.97 9.71 8.72
N SER A 75 10.55 10.47 9.73
CA SER A 75 9.73 11.70 9.59
C SER A 75 10.37 12.79 8.73
N GLN A 76 11.71 12.76 8.54
CA GLN A 76 12.48 13.71 7.73
C GLN A 76 12.50 13.38 6.23
N CYS A 77 11.77 12.36 5.77
CA CYS A 77 11.67 12.07 4.34
C CYS A 77 10.78 13.09 3.60
N ASN A 78 10.86 13.13 2.26
CA ASN A 78 9.99 13.98 1.46
C ASN A 78 8.71 13.28 1.01
N LEU A 79 8.69 11.95 1.02
CA LEU A 79 7.60 11.13 0.50
C LEU A 79 7.49 9.81 1.28
N PHE A 80 6.31 9.52 1.81
CA PHE A 80 5.92 8.19 2.26
C PHE A 80 5.19 7.45 1.15
N LEU A 81 5.58 6.20 0.92
CA LEU A 81 4.87 5.28 0.04
C LEU A 81 4.14 4.25 0.90
N VAL A 82 2.81 4.21 0.81
CA VAL A 82 1.98 3.31 1.63
C VAL A 82 1.01 2.52 0.76
N GLY A 83 0.62 1.33 1.22
CA GLY A 83 -0.42 0.52 0.59
C GLY A 83 -1.80 0.89 1.12
N ARG A 84 -2.81 0.98 0.24
CA ARG A 84 -4.21 1.20 0.64
C ARG A 84 -4.83 -0.02 1.31
N THR A 85 -4.68 -1.20 0.70
CA THR A 85 -5.16 -2.48 1.27
C THR A 85 -4.01 -3.48 1.47
N PRO A 86 -3.09 -3.22 2.42
CA PRO A 86 -2.03 -4.16 2.71
C PRO A 86 -2.60 -5.40 3.41
N GLU A 87 -2.08 -6.56 3.05
CA GLU A 87 -2.39 -7.83 3.72
C GLU A 87 -1.38 -8.09 4.85
N GLY A 88 -1.83 -8.72 5.93
CA GLY A 88 -0.96 -9.14 7.04
C GLY A 88 -1.45 -8.72 8.43
N GLU A 89 -0.88 -9.36 9.45
CA GLU A 89 -1.32 -9.21 10.85
C GLU A 89 -1.01 -7.81 11.41
N VAL A 90 0.15 -7.25 11.04
CA VAL A 90 0.52 -5.88 11.44
C VAL A 90 -0.48 -4.88 10.88
N ALA A 91 -0.80 -4.97 9.58
CA ALA A 91 -1.80 -4.11 8.93
C ALA A 91 -3.18 -4.22 9.59
N ALA A 92 -3.62 -5.44 9.92
CA ALA A 92 -4.89 -5.67 10.60
C ALA A 92 -4.96 -4.99 11.98
N LYS A 93 -3.86 -4.98 12.74
CA LYS A 93 -3.78 -4.31 14.05
C LYS A 93 -3.72 -2.78 13.95
N LEU A 94 -3.18 -2.23 12.86
CA LEU A 94 -3.17 -0.79 12.60
C LEU A 94 -4.55 -0.25 12.18
N ASN A 95 -5.38 -1.07 11.53
CA ASN A 95 -6.64 -0.65 10.92
C ASN A 95 -7.84 -0.52 11.90
N VAL A 96 -7.61 -0.42 13.21
CA VAL A 96 -8.67 -0.52 14.24
C VAL A 96 -9.50 0.76 14.39
N LYS A 97 -8.99 1.92 13.95
CA LYS A 97 -9.71 3.20 13.87
C LYS A 97 -9.31 3.89 12.57
N ASN A 98 -10.06 3.66 11.50
CA ASN A 98 -9.74 4.22 10.19
C ASN A 98 -10.79 5.24 9.79
N ASP A 99 -10.51 6.51 10.07
CA ASP A 99 -11.36 7.63 9.65
C ASP A 99 -11.21 7.92 8.14
N CYS A 100 -10.13 7.43 7.51
CA CYS A 100 -9.74 7.69 6.12
C CYS A 100 -9.31 6.38 5.40
N PRO A 101 -10.26 5.49 5.05
CA PRO A 101 -9.96 4.17 4.47
C PRO A 101 -9.21 4.21 3.13
N GLU A 102 -9.26 5.33 2.42
CA GLU A 102 -8.49 5.59 1.21
C GLU A 102 -6.99 5.69 1.45
N LEU A 103 -6.53 6.01 2.66
CA LEU A 103 -5.12 6.14 3.01
C LEU A 103 -4.48 4.80 3.41
N GLY A 104 -5.30 3.78 3.68
CA GLY A 104 -4.87 2.52 4.26
C GLY A 104 -4.36 2.65 5.71
N PRO A 105 -3.97 1.54 6.34
CA PRO A 105 -3.66 1.52 7.77
C PRO A 105 -2.46 2.39 8.15
N VAL A 106 -1.38 2.33 7.36
CA VAL A 106 -0.18 3.14 7.60
C VAL A 106 -0.43 4.61 7.26
N GLY A 107 -1.08 4.89 6.11
CA GLY A 107 -1.38 6.26 5.72
C GLY A 107 -2.28 6.98 6.72
N SER A 108 -3.31 6.30 7.23
CA SER A 108 -4.18 6.84 8.30
C SER A 108 -3.41 7.04 9.62
N MET A 109 -2.39 6.24 9.92
CA MET A 109 -1.54 6.46 11.09
C MET A 109 -0.68 7.73 10.95
N LEU A 110 -0.22 8.04 9.74
CA LEU A 110 0.58 9.25 9.46
C LEU A 110 -0.22 10.55 9.63
N THR A 111 -1.56 10.49 9.64
CA THR A 111 -2.41 11.67 9.89
C THR A 111 -2.64 11.94 11.37
N TYR A 112 -2.15 11.09 12.27
CA TYR A 112 -2.30 11.32 13.71
C TYR A 112 -1.52 12.57 14.16
N PRO A 113 -2.06 13.35 15.11
CA PRO A 113 -1.40 14.57 15.60
C PRO A 113 -0.01 14.33 16.19
N GLU A 114 0.27 13.11 16.65
CA GLU A 114 1.58 12.73 17.17
C GLU A 114 2.65 12.55 16.09
N PHE A 115 2.26 12.50 14.81
CA PHE A 115 3.16 12.34 13.68
C PHE A 115 3.39 13.70 13.00
N SER A 116 4.49 14.36 13.35
CA SER A 116 4.88 15.63 12.74
C SER A 116 5.76 15.37 11.52
N THR A 117 5.19 15.45 10.31
CA THR A 117 5.93 15.43 9.05
C THR A 117 5.37 16.45 8.07
N SER A 118 6.24 16.97 7.19
CA SER A 118 5.84 17.75 6.00
C SER A 118 5.91 16.92 4.72
N ALA A 119 6.12 15.61 4.84
CA ALA A 119 6.22 14.70 3.71
C ALA A 119 4.89 14.57 2.96
N SER A 120 4.98 14.34 1.65
CA SER A 120 3.82 13.89 0.88
C SER A 120 3.54 12.41 1.17
N VAL A 121 2.30 11.97 1.04
CA VAL A 121 1.92 10.55 1.16
C VAL A 121 1.36 10.07 -0.18
N LEU A 122 2.05 9.11 -0.80
CA LEU A 122 1.57 8.42 -1.99
C LEU A 122 0.98 7.08 -1.59
N VAL A 123 -0.31 6.93 -1.84
CA VAL A 123 -1.04 5.69 -1.54
C VAL A 123 -1.13 4.84 -2.81
N VAL A 124 -0.66 3.60 -2.73
CA VAL A 124 -0.69 2.64 -3.84
C VAL A 124 -1.70 1.54 -3.55
N GLN A 125 -2.50 1.21 -4.55
CA GLN A 125 -3.44 0.10 -4.53
C GLN A 125 -3.00 -0.94 -5.55
N GLN A 126 -2.75 -2.17 -5.11
CA GLN A 126 -2.60 -3.29 -6.02
C GLN A 126 -3.97 -3.70 -6.54
N TYR A 127 -4.11 -3.82 -7.86
CA TYR A 127 -5.34 -4.30 -8.47
C TYR A 127 -5.42 -5.81 -8.29
N ASN A 128 -6.37 -6.28 -7.47
CA ASN A 128 -6.60 -7.71 -7.25
C ASN A 128 -7.95 -8.10 -7.85
N ASN A 129 -7.94 -8.93 -8.89
CA ASN A 129 -9.14 -9.34 -9.65
C ASN A 129 -10.09 -10.23 -8.83
N ASN A 130 -9.69 -10.63 -7.62
CA ASN A 130 -10.44 -11.48 -6.69
C ASN A 130 -11.12 -10.71 -5.54
N SER A 131 -11.05 -9.38 -5.50
CA SER A 131 -11.81 -8.62 -4.49
C SER A 131 -13.30 -8.57 -4.89
N PRO A 132 -14.26 -8.82 -3.98
CA PRO A 132 -15.68 -8.70 -4.28
C PRO A 132 -16.14 -7.26 -4.60
N HIS A 133 -15.20 -6.29 -4.59
CA HIS A 133 -15.42 -4.89 -4.91
C HIS A 133 -14.97 -4.49 -6.32
N ALA A 134 -14.39 -5.41 -7.10
CA ALA A 134 -13.88 -5.14 -8.45
C ALA A 134 -14.91 -5.35 -9.58
N SER A 135 -16.20 -5.45 -9.27
CA SER A 135 -17.25 -5.34 -10.29
C SER A 135 -17.77 -3.89 -10.38
N LEU A 136 -16.92 -2.98 -10.86
CA LEU A 136 -17.47 -1.82 -11.54
C LEU A 136 -18.17 -2.35 -12.81
N PRO A 137 -19.47 -2.12 -13.02
CA PRO A 137 -20.09 -2.48 -14.29
C PRO A 137 -19.37 -1.72 -15.40
N PRO A 138 -19.20 -2.31 -16.59
CA PRO A 138 -18.53 -1.64 -17.70
C PRO A 138 -19.26 -0.33 -17.98
N LEU A 139 -18.51 0.77 -18.05
CA LEU A 139 -19.02 2.07 -18.46
C LEU A 139 -19.73 1.88 -19.79
N ILE A 140 -21.06 2.03 -19.78
CA ILE A 140 -21.90 1.95 -20.96
C ILE A 140 -21.41 3.08 -21.87
N SER A 141 -20.85 2.70 -23.03
CA SER A 141 -20.43 3.65 -24.06
C SER A 141 -21.67 4.41 -24.53
N ILE A 142 -21.80 5.67 -24.13
CA ILE A 142 -22.88 6.54 -24.59
C ILE A 142 -22.61 6.80 -26.06
N LYS A 143 -23.32 6.07 -26.92
CA LYS A 143 -23.33 6.33 -28.36
C LYS A 143 -24.11 7.64 -28.56
N VAL A 144 -23.40 8.72 -28.83
CA VAL A 144 -24.00 10.01 -29.18
C VAL A 144 -24.88 9.79 -30.42
N ALA A 145 -26.17 10.04 -30.28
CA ALA A 145 -27.10 10.03 -31.40
C ALA A 145 -26.87 11.30 -32.21
N GLU A 146 -26.41 11.14 -33.44
CA GLU A 146 -26.35 12.21 -34.44
C GLU A 146 -27.79 12.53 -34.89
N VAL A 147 -28.18 13.79 -34.73
CA VAL A 147 -29.48 14.32 -35.20
C VAL A 147 -29.33 14.61 -36.69
N PRO A 148 -30.10 13.96 -37.59
CA PRO A 148 -30.09 14.36 -38.99
C PRO A 148 -30.89 15.66 -39.15
N GLU A 149 -30.23 16.67 -39.72
CA GLU A 149 -30.86 17.86 -40.29
C GLU A 149 -31.88 17.43 -41.34
N GLY A 150 -33.04 18.10 -41.31
CA GLY A 150 -34.13 17.84 -42.22
C GLY A 150 -33.87 18.43 -43.59
N ASP A 151 -34.41 17.78 -44.61
CA ASP A 151 -34.77 18.42 -45.86
C ASP A 151 -36.25 18.16 -46.13
N GLN A 152 -36.99 19.25 -46.20
CA GLN A 152 -38.37 19.31 -46.66
C GLN A 152 -38.35 19.18 -48.18
N GLU A 153 -39.10 18.24 -48.75
CA GLU A 153 -39.62 18.43 -50.10
C GLU A 153 -41.04 17.90 -50.20
N SER A 154 -41.89 18.75 -50.76
CA SER A 154 -43.33 18.62 -50.86
C SER A 154 -43.69 18.00 -52.19
N VAL A 155 -44.63 17.04 -52.24
CA VAL A 155 -45.71 16.96 -53.25
C VAL A 155 -46.91 16.24 -52.66
#